data_AF-A0A519YNF0-F1
#
_entry.id   AF-A0A519YNF0-F1
#
_cell.length_a   1.000
_cell.length_b   1.000
_cell.length_c   1.000
_cell.angle_alpha   90.00
_cell.angle_beta   90.00
_cell.angle_gamma   90.00
#
_symmetry.space_group_name_H-M   'P 1'
#
loop_
_entity.id
_entity.type
_entity.pdbx_description
1 polymer ?
#
loop_
_entity_poly.entity_id
_entity_poly.type
_entity_poly.pdbx_seq_one_letter_code
_entity_poly.pdbx_strand_id
1 'polypeptide(L)'
;MGALRPGAGPFSMSALAAGWSRCAAPPPASPSPCCDWPRSCARSFRPCTACATCCAPRACCPPHPKRPQRSRAAPSGRRSQCTSTSGRCTTHQLRFTFAEPFQRFLMLPDFLGEFRPQLERYKLDYLKLVATPAPAGTQLSLTQSKLLGHSYLPVGTPYPHDELGQPMILLAQVNFAEAPALPPYPTAGILQLFVSPTEWVEMDDYCVLFHPDSAAEAQTYFSFLTPDLYANSPINVEHTLSFSLATEYGGAEDCRFQPDLGGKSYYKYLRTLPEEQREELDQYCCNAGHKIGGYAYFAQRDPRAATASRANDVQLLQLDSDEEISFGDSGLAHLFINPTALQERRFDQAYFYWDCC
;
A
#
# COMPACT_ATOMS: atom_id res chain seq x y z
N MET A 1 9.26 -70.51 29.43
CA MET A 1 9.82 -69.76 30.57
C MET A 1 10.03 -68.31 30.14
N GLY A 2 9.54 -67.35 30.92
CA GLY A 2 9.67 -65.88 30.73
C GLY A 2 8.63 -65.28 29.76
N ALA A 3 7.50 -64.68 30.11
CA ALA A 3 7.07 -63.69 31.13
C ALA A 3 7.12 -62.22 30.66
N LEU A 4 5.92 -61.60 30.67
CA LEU A 4 5.55 -60.20 30.95
C LEU A 4 5.61 -59.10 29.84
N ARG A 5 4.42 -58.59 29.48
CA ARG A 5 4.09 -57.20 29.05
C ARG A 5 3.90 -56.30 30.31
N PRO A 6 3.58 -54.99 30.23
CA PRO A 6 3.94 -53.88 29.32
C PRO A 6 4.49 -52.64 30.09
N GLY A 7 4.94 -51.58 29.41
CA GLY A 7 5.33 -50.32 30.06
C GLY A 7 5.19 -49.12 29.12
N ALA A 8 4.42 -48.14 29.55
CA ALA A 8 4.04 -46.94 28.82
C ALA A 8 4.95 -45.73 29.15
N GLY A 9 5.15 -44.87 28.15
CA GLY A 9 5.42 -43.43 28.27
C GLY A 9 6.88 -42.96 28.13
N PRO A 10 7.12 -41.66 27.84
CA PRO A 10 6.15 -40.60 27.56
C PRO A 10 6.25 -39.98 26.14
N PHE A 11 5.14 -39.38 25.74
CA PHE A 11 5.02 -38.43 24.64
C PHE A 11 6.01 -37.27 24.84
N SER A 12 6.84 -36.99 23.84
CA SER A 12 7.56 -35.73 23.72
C SER A 12 6.70 -34.76 22.93
N MET A 13 5.87 -33.98 23.64
CA MET A 13 5.37 -32.70 23.12
C MET A 13 6.54 -31.72 23.14
N SER A 14 7.19 -31.52 22.00
CA SER A 14 8.02 -30.33 21.78
C SER A 14 7.16 -29.27 21.10
N ALA A 15 6.91 -28.23 21.89
CA ALA A 15 6.15 -27.02 21.62
C ALA A 15 6.22 -26.51 20.17
N LEU A 16 5.04 -26.45 19.54
CA LEU A 16 4.70 -25.44 18.54
C LEU A 16 4.71 -24.08 19.24
N ALA A 17 5.84 -23.38 19.20
CA ALA A 17 5.85 -21.94 19.38
C ALA A 17 5.43 -21.33 18.04
N ALA A 18 4.12 -21.16 17.85
CA ALA A 18 3.62 -20.22 16.85
C ALA A 18 4.24 -18.85 17.18
N GLY A 19 4.92 -18.22 16.23
CA GLY A 19 5.35 -16.83 16.37
C GLY A 19 4.11 -15.95 16.34
N TRP A 20 3.84 -15.25 17.43
CA TRP A 20 2.68 -14.38 17.53
C TRP A 20 2.96 -13.12 16.68
N SER A 21 2.07 -12.87 15.72
CA SER A 21 2.03 -11.67 14.89
C SER A 21 1.89 -10.40 15.71
N ARG A 22 2.48 -9.29 15.23
CA ARG A 22 2.36 -7.98 15.86
C ARG A 22 0.98 -7.37 15.58
N CYS A 23 0.28 -7.01 16.66
CA CYS A 23 -0.43 -5.73 16.75
C CYS A 23 0.62 -4.75 17.31
N ALA A 24 1.16 -3.83 16.51
CA ALA A 24 2.26 -2.98 16.96
C ALA A 24 1.75 -1.71 17.62
N ALA A 25 2.04 -1.52 18.91
CA ALA A 25 2.04 -0.20 19.53
C ALA A 25 3.43 0.46 19.36
N PRO A 26 3.52 1.78 19.08
CA PRO A 26 4.80 2.48 18.90
C PRO A 26 5.57 2.63 20.23
N PRO A 27 6.92 2.70 20.20
CA PRO A 27 7.72 2.97 21.40
C PRO A 27 7.52 4.41 21.90
N PRO A 28 7.60 4.68 23.22
CA PRO A 28 7.41 6.02 23.75
C PRO A 28 8.52 6.96 23.26
N ALA A 29 8.10 8.09 22.67
CA ALA A 29 9.00 9.15 22.28
C ALA A 29 9.71 9.76 23.51
N SER A 30 11.02 9.61 23.59
CA SER A 30 11.86 10.34 24.55
C SER A 30 12.05 11.78 24.07
N PRO A 31 11.85 12.80 24.93
CA PRO A 31 12.00 14.20 24.53
C PRO A 31 13.47 14.58 24.49
N SER A 32 13.90 15.26 23.42
CA SER A 32 15.23 15.88 23.31
C SER A 32 15.15 17.11 22.41
N PRO A 33 16.03 18.11 22.61
CA PRO A 33 15.57 19.45 22.93
C PRO A 33 15.56 20.45 21.78
N CYS A 34 14.79 21.49 22.03
CA CYS A 34 14.62 22.75 21.31
C CYS A 34 15.85 23.24 20.52
N CYS A 35 15.62 23.60 19.25
CA CYS A 35 16.40 24.64 18.59
C CYS A 35 15.69 25.98 18.77
N ASP A 36 16.40 26.89 19.43
CA ASP A 36 16.11 28.32 19.55
C ASP A 36 15.97 29.02 18.18
N TRP A 37 15.13 30.07 18.12
CA TRP A 37 15.40 31.39 17.52
C TRP A 37 14.21 32.35 17.88
N PRO A 38 14.35 33.69 17.80
CA PRO A 38 14.38 34.53 19.00
C PRO A 38 13.09 35.32 19.27
N ARG A 39 12.96 35.69 20.55
CA ARG A 39 11.95 36.57 21.13
C ARG A 39 12.09 38.01 20.61
N SER A 40 10.99 38.56 20.10
CA SER A 40 10.71 40.00 20.23
C SER A 40 9.21 40.24 20.30
N CYS A 41 8.80 41.14 21.19
CA CYS A 41 7.44 41.59 21.51
C CYS A 41 6.65 40.74 22.53
N ALA A 42 7.15 40.72 23.77
CA ALA A 42 6.31 40.64 24.96
C ALA A 42 6.06 42.05 25.51
N ARG A 43 4.79 42.45 25.60
CA ARG A 43 4.15 43.50 26.45
C ARG A 43 2.65 43.34 26.14
N SER A 44 1.69 43.18 27.04
CA SER A 44 1.60 43.49 28.46
C SER A 44 0.24 42.98 28.98
N PHE A 45 0.23 42.43 30.20
CA PHE A 45 -0.83 42.47 31.23
C PHE A 45 -2.24 41.87 30.98
N ARG A 46 -2.42 40.63 31.46
CA ARG A 46 -3.30 40.13 32.57
C ARG A 46 -4.83 40.45 32.62
N PRO A 47 -5.63 39.61 33.34
CA PRO A 47 -6.89 39.03 32.88
C PRO A 47 -8.15 39.57 33.57
N CYS A 48 -9.34 39.21 33.07
CA CYS A 48 -10.58 39.26 33.85
C CYS A 48 -11.48 38.03 33.57
N THR A 49 -11.87 37.40 34.67
CA THR A 49 -12.82 36.29 34.84
C THR A 49 -14.27 36.76 34.86
N ALA A 50 -15.21 35.80 34.70
CA ALA A 50 -16.68 35.86 34.77
C ALA A 50 -17.37 36.33 33.47
N CYS A 51 -18.47 35.75 32.99
CA CYS A 51 -19.54 35.02 33.67
C CYS A 51 -20.16 33.97 32.73
N ALA A 52 -20.73 32.93 33.33
CA ALA A 52 -21.46 31.84 32.67
C ALA A 52 -22.87 32.24 32.20
N THR A 53 -23.44 31.34 31.39
CA THR A 53 -24.87 31.00 31.23
C THR A 53 -25.79 31.85 30.33
N CYS A 54 -26.24 31.17 29.26
CA CYS A 54 -27.65 30.87 28.91
C CYS A 54 -28.18 31.34 27.55
N CYS A 55 -28.85 30.37 26.90
CA CYS A 55 -29.90 30.48 25.88
C CYS A 55 -29.52 30.54 24.38
N ALA A 56 -29.53 29.37 23.73
CA ALA A 56 -30.24 29.18 22.45
C ALA A 56 -31.74 28.90 22.75
N PRO A 57 -32.71 28.82 21.79
CA PRO A 57 -32.59 28.82 20.32
C PRO A 57 -33.67 29.68 19.59
N ARG A 58 -33.57 29.85 18.25
CA ARG A 58 -34.65 29.59 17.26
C ARG A 58 -34.31 30.05 15.83
N ALA A 59 -34.81 29.27 14.89
CA ALA A 59 -34.68 29.36 13.43
C ALA A 59 -35.74 30.27 12.76
N CYS A 60 -35.55 30.46 11.44
CA CYS A 60 -36.51 30.76 10.35
C CYS A 60 -36.39 32.12 9.61
N CYS A 61 -35.61 32.10 8.51
CA CYS A 61 -35.95 32.42 7.10
C CYS A 61 -36.36 33.86 6.59
N PRO A 62 -36.23 34.14 5.25
CA PRO A 62 -35.73 35.38 4.60
C PRO A 62 -36.86 36.18 3.84
N PRO A 63 -36.70 36.93 2.69
CA PRO A 63 -35.56 37.53 1.93
C PRO A 63 -35.76 39.01 1.40
N HIS A 64 -34.73 39.54 0.69
CA HIS A 64 -34.71 40.58 -0.40
C HIS A 64 -34.79 42.10 -0.07
N PRO A 65 -34.37 43.04 -0.96
CA PRO A 65 -34.16 42.94 -2.43
C PRO A 65 -32.87 43.57 -3.05
N LYS A 66 -32.70 43.30 -4.36
CA LYS A 66 -31.65 43.75 -5.31
C LYS A 66 -31.86 45.20 -5.81
N ARG A 67 -30.78 45.89 -6.26
CA ARG A 67 -30.72 46.76 -7.48
C ARG A 67 -29.26 47.24 -7.79
N PRO A 68 -28.92 47.75 -9.01
CA PRO A 68 -27.89 47.11 -9.84
C PRO A 68 -26.84 48.05 -10.52
N GLN A 69 -25.94 47.42 -11.30
CA GLN A 69 -25.14 47.89 -12.45
C GLN A 69 -23.97 48.89 -12.26
N ARG A 70 -22.75 48.48 -12.68
CA ARG A 70 -22.15 48.88 -13.98
C ARG A 70 -20.76 48.25 -14.21
N SER A 71 -20.57 47.76 -15.43
CA SER A 71 -19.34 47.25 -16.04
C SER A 71 -18.42 48.38 -16.52
N ARG A 72 -17.09 48.24 -16.31
CA ARG A 72 -16.03 48.82 -17.15
C ARG A 72 -14.73 48.03 -16.99
N ALA A 73 -14.02 47.86 -18.10
CA ALA A 73 -12.90 46.93 -18.29
C ALA A 73 -11.50 47.56 -18.05
N ALA A 74 -10.61 46.72 -17.48
CA ALA A 74 -9.14 46.55 -17.65
C ALA A 74 -8.17 47.75 -17.47
N PRO A 75 -6.82 47.58 -17.34
CA PRO A 75 -5.98 46.36 -17.37
C PRO A 75 -4.81 46.30 -16.33
N SER A 76 -4.02 45.21 -16.42
CA SER A 76 -2.57 45.09 -16.13
C SER A 76 -2.11 44.69 -14.71
N GLY A 77 -1.27 43.66 -14.66
CA GLY A 77 -0.53 43.24 -13.47
C GLY A 77 -0.01 41.81 -13.60
N ARG A 78 1.16 41.65 -14.23
CA ARG A 78 1.89 40.37 -14.34
C ARG A 78 2.08 39.74 -12.96
N ARG A 79 1.66 38.49 -12.79
CA ARG A 79 2.21 37.58 -11.76
C ARG A 79 2.83 36.38 -12.47
N SER A 80 4.12 36.23 -12.25
CA SER A 80 4.91 35.04 -12.55
C SER A 80 4.30 33.82 -11.87
N GLN A 81 3.82 32.86 -12.67
CA GLN A 81 3.52 31.52 -12.20
C GLN A 81 4.79 30.67 -12.30
N CYS A 82 5.26 30.18 -11.16
CA CYS A 82 6.14 29.03 -11.10
C CYS A 82 5.35 27.81 -11.58
N THR A 83 5.68 27.29 -12.76
CA THR A 83 5.17 25.99 -13.23
C THR A 83 6.08 24.90 -12.66
N SER A 84 5.67 24.28 -11.55
CA SER A 84 6.14 22.95 -11.18
C SER A 84 5.36 21.93 -12.00
N THR A 85 5.88 21.55 -13.15
CA THR A 85 5.35 20.43 -13.93
C THR A 85 6.00 19.15 -13.41
N SER A 86 5.32 18.48 -12.48
CA SER A 86 5.48 17.03 -12.31
C SER A 86 4.90 16.37 -13.56
N GLY A 87 5.72 15.58 -14.27
CA GLY A 87 5.25 14.72 -15.35
C GLY A 87 4.35 13.67 -14.72
N ARG A 88 3.05 13.78 -14.94
CA ARG A 88 2.07 12.78 -14.50
C ARG A 88 2.13 11.63 -15.49
N CYS A 89 2.24 10.40 -14.99
CA CYS A 89 1.81 9.24 -15.72
C CYS A 89 0.28 9.27 -15.74
N THR A 90 -0.32 10.00 -16.68
CA THR A 90 -1.77 10.02 -16.84
C THR A 90 -2.23 8.67 -17.37
N THR A 91 -3.06 7.97 -16.62
CA THR A 91 -3.93 6.89 -17.10
C THR A 91 -4.92 7.46 -18.12
N HIS A 92 -4.45 7.66 -19.35
CA HIS A 92 -5.35 7.86 -20.47
C HIS A 92 -6.06 6.54 -20.75
N GLN A 93 -7.35 6.50 -20.42
CA GLN A 93 -8.30 5.50 -20.89
C GLN A 93 -8.23 5.38 -22.41
N LEU A 94 -7.43 4.44 -22.90
CA LEU A 94 -7.48 3.98 -24.27
C LEU A 94 -8.53 2.87 -24.35
N ARG A 95 -9.64 3.16 -25.04
CA ARG A 95 -10.56 2.12 -25.52
C ARG A 95 -9.78 1.22 -26.48
N PHE A 96 -9.27 0.09 -25.99
CA PHE A 96 -8.69 -0.95 -26.83
C PHE A 96 -9.81 -1.76 -27.47
N THR A 97 -9.96 -1.60 -28.79
CA THR A 97 -10.61 -2.61 -29.63
C THR A 97 -9.61 -3.75 -29.85
N PHE A 98 -10.13 -4.98 -29.87
CA PHE A 98 -9.38 -6.23 -29.81
C PHE A 98 -8.31 -6.40 -30.90
N ALA A 99 -7.24 -7.10 -30.47
CA ALA A 99 -6.29 -7.90 -31.25
C ALA A 99 -5.09 -7.20 -31.93
N GLU A 100 -4.02 -6.99 -31.15
CA GLU A 100 -2.61 -7.05 -31.61
C GLU A 100 -1.77 -7.71 -30.50
N PRO A 101 -0.77 -8.57 -30.80
CA PRO A 101 -0.08 -9.38 -29.81
C PRO A 101 0.83 -8.56 -28.88
N PHE A 102 0.72 -8.85 -27.59
CA PHE A 102 1.27 -8.20 -26.41
C PHE A 102 2.82 -8.19 -26.27
N GLN A 103 3.58 -8.29 -27.37
CA GLN A 103 5.04 -8.49 -27.34
C GLN A 103 5.90 -7.24 -27.52
N ARG A 104 5.31 -6.03 -27.60
CA ARG A 104 6.07 -4.82 -27.96
C ARG A 104 6.68 -4.00 -26.81
N PHE A 105 6.44 -4.34 -25.54
CA PHE A 105 6.75 -3.45 -24.39
C PHE A 105 7.84 -3.93 -23.41
N LEU A 106 8.69 -4.90 -23.79
CA LEU A 106 9.85 -5.34 -22.97
C LEU A 106 11.21 -5.02 -23.60
N MET A 107 11.23 -4.27 -24.70
CA MET A 107 12.47 -3.86 -25.35
C MET A 107 12.99 -2.62 -24.65
N LEU A 108 14.28 -2.63 -24.28
CA LEU A 108 14.98 -1.42 -23.87
C LEU A 108 14.89 -0.38 -25.00
N PRO A 109 14.39 0.84 -24.74
CA PRO A 109 14.35 1.92 -25.71
C PRO A 109 15.69 2.16 -26.42
N ASP A 110 15.67 2.39 -27.73
CA ASP A 110 16.90 2.45 -28.55
C ASP A 110 17.89 3.52 -28.06
N PHE A 111 17.38 4.67 -27.63
CA PHE A 111 18.20 5.79 -27.11
C PHE A 111 18.86 5.48 -25.76
N LEU A 112 18.42 4.44 -25.05
CA LEU A 112 19.05 3.95 -23.83
C LEU A 112 20.12 2.89 -24.09
N GLY A 113 20.43 2.59 -25.36
CA GLY A 113 21.35 1.52 -25.74
C GLY A 113 22.71 1.57 -25.05
N GLU A 114 23.28 2.77 -24.85
CA GLU A 114 24.55 2.94 -24.14
C GLU A 114 24.47 2.62 -22.64
N PHE A 115 23.28 2.75 -22.02
CA PHE A 115 23.04 2.48 -20.60
C PHE A 115 22.61 1.04 -20.33
N ARG A 116 22.44 0.20 -21.36
CA ARG A 116 22.01 -1.20 -21.21
C ARG A 116 22.75 -1.96 -20.11
N PRO A 117 24.11 -1.97 -20.05
CA PRO A 117 24.82 -2.75 -19.03
C PRO A 117 24.52 -2.31 -17.58
N GLN A 118 24.09 -1.06 -17.39
CA GLN A 118 23.69 -0.54 -16.10
C GLN A 118 22.23 -0.87 -15.79
N LEU A 119 21.32 -0.68 -16.74
CA LEU A 119 19.88 -0.95 -16.57
C LEU A 119 19.61 -2.45 -16.35
N GLU A 120 20.38 -3.34 -16.97
CA GLU A 120 20.31 -4.78 -16.71
C GLU A 120 20.64 -5.15 -15.25
N ARG A 121 21.35 -4.29 -14.49
CA ARG A 121 21.59 -4.51 -13.04
C ARG A 121 20.36 -4.24 -12.18
N TYR A 122 19.40 -3.49 -12.72
CA TYR A 122 18.10 -3.24 -12.12
C TYR A 122 17.04 -4.22 -12.60
N LYS A 123 17.43 -5.27 -13.32
CA LYS A 123 16.49 -6.32 -13.70
C LYS A 123 15.97 -7.03 -12.47
N LEU A 124 14.65 -7.00 -12.26
CA LEU A 124 13.95 -7.76 -11.23
C LEU A 124 12.78 -8.52 -11.85
N ASP A 125 12.65 -9.79 -11.44
CA ASP A 125 11.42 -10.53 -11.66
C ASP A 125 10.41 -10.16 -10.57
N TYR A 126 9.14 -10.18 -10.94
CA TYR A 126 8.02 -9.91 -10.05
C TYR A 126 6.80 -10.72 -10.48
N LEU A 127 5.81 -10.83 -9.59
CA LEU A 127 4.52 -11.39 -9.95
C LEU A 127 3.55 -10.25 -10.24
N LYS A 128 3.09 -10.18 -11.49
CA LYS A 128 1.95 -9.36 -11.86
C LYS A 128 0.69 -10.00 -11.32
N LEU A 129 -0.12 -9.20 -10.62
CA LEU A 129 -1.43 -9.61 -10.11
C LEU A 129 -2.52 -9.06 -11.02
N VAL A 130 -3.53 -9.89 -11.28
CA VAL A 130 -4.79 -9.44 -11.85
C VAL A 130 -5.88 -9.73 -10.82
N ALA A 131 -6.49 -8.67 -10.31
CA ALA A 131 -7.67 -8.74 -9.46
C ALA A 131 -8.91 -8.75 -10.35
N THR A 132 -9.80 -9.73 -10.17
CA THR A 132 -11.05 -9.83 -10.93
C THR A 132 -12.23 -9.89 -9.95
N PRO A 133 -13.21 -8.98 -10.04
CA PRO A 133 -14.40 -9.00 -9.21
C PRO A 133 -15.05 -10.38 -9.19
N ALA A 134 -15.30 -10.90 -7.99
CA ALA A 134 -16.00 -12.15 -7.81
C ALA A 134 -17.49 -11.96 -8.17
N PRO A 135 -18.13 -12.91 -8.87
CA PRO A 135 -19.55 -12.80 -9.16
C PRO A 135 -20.36 -12.73 -7.86
N ALA A 136 -21.37 -11.87 -7.82
CA ALA A 136 -22.22 -11.69 -6.64
C ALA A 136 -22.80 -13.03 -6.14
N GLY A 137 -22.69 -13.28 -4.83
CA GLY A 137 -23.16 -14.52 -4.20
C GLY A 137 -22.21 -15.72 -4.35
N THR A 138 -21.04 -15.55 -4.98
CA THR A 138 -20.02 -16.60 -5.01
C THR A 138 -19.31 -16.66 -3.66
N GLN A 139 -19.34 -17.82 -3.02
CA GLN A 139 -18.52 -18.07 -1.84
C GLN A 139 -17.11 -18.51 -2.29
N LEU A 140 -16.15 -17.61 -2.13
CA LEU A 140 -14.75 -17.91 -2.36
C LEU A 140 -14.21 -18.84 -1.25
N SER A 141 -13.28 -19.73 -1.61
CA SER A 141 -12.61 -20.61 -0.64
C SER A 141 -11.90 -19.78 0.45
N LEU A 142 -11.78 -20.31 1.66
CA LEU A 142 -11.04 -19.62 2.72
C LEU A 142 -9.55 -19.53 2.42
N THR A 143 -8.97 -20.50 1.72
CA THR A 143 -7.52 -20.57 1.47
C THR A 143 -7.09 -19.87 0.19
N GLN A 144 -8.01 -19.43 -0.66
CA GLN A 144 -7.63 -18.89 -1.97
C GLN A 144 -7.11 -17.46 -1.89
N SER A 145 -6.30 -17.06 -2.88
CA SER A 145 -5.87 -15.68 -3.01
C SER A 145 -7.04 -14.77 -3.38
N LYS A 146 -7.22 -13.67 -2.64
CA LYS A 146 -8.36 -12.77 -2.77
C LYS A 146 -8.08 -11.37 -2.23
N LEU A 147 -8.93 -10.43 -2.62
CA LEU A 147 -9.11 -9.15 -1.93
C LEU A 147 -10.47 -9.14 -1.26
N LEU A 148 -10.55 -8.64 -0.03
CA LEU A 148 -11.72 -8.76 0.84
C LEU A 148 -12.19 -10.21 1.08
N GLY A 149 -13.40 -10.35 1.63
CA GLY A 149 -14.05 -11.64 1.91
C GLY A 149 -13.63 -12.25 3.24
N HIS A 150 -14.01 -13.52 3.44
CA HIS A 150 -13.64 -14.28 4.62
C HIS A 150 -12.22 -14.83 4.50
N SER A 151 -11.42 -14.63 5.56
CA SER A 151 -10.02 -15.05 5.67
C SER A 151 -9.88 -16.50 6.11
N TYR A 152 -8.77 -17.15 5.72
CA TYR A 152 -8.34 -18.39 6.37
C TYR A 152 -7.78 -18.08 7.76
N LEU A 153 -8.42 -18.59 8.81
CA LEU A 153 -7.88 -18.52 10.17
C LEU A 153 -8.04 -19.91 10.82
N PRO A 154 -6.94 -20.56 11.24
CA PRO A 154 -7.05 -21.82 11.97
C PRO A 154 -7.90 -21.67 13.23
N VAL A 155 -8.71 -22.68 13.56
CA VAL A 155 -9.54 -22.67 14.77
C VAL A 155 -8.70 -22.35 16.01
N GLY A 156 -9.17 -21.38 16.81
CA GLY A 156 -8.47 -20.91 18.00
C GLY A 156 -7.51 -19.75 17.75
N THR A 157 -7.26 -19.36 16.50
CA THR A 157 -6.55 -18.13 16.17
C THR A 157 -7.44 -16.92 16.50
N PRO A 158 -7.01 -15.99 17.37
CA PRO A 158 -7.78 -14.78 17.63
C PRO A 158 -7.97 -13.96 16.34
N TYR A 159 -9.19 -13.48 16.12
CA TYR A 159 -9.46 -12.59 14.99
C TYR A 159 -8.78 -11.22 15.23
N PRO A 160 -8.17 -10.59 14.21
CA PRO A 160 -7.54 -9.27 14.37
C PRO A 160 -8.54 -8.18 14.75
N HIS A 161 -8.20 -7.38 15.76
CA HIS A 161 -8.95 -6.19 16.16
C HIS A 161 -8.03 -4.98 16.15
N ASP A 162 -8.62 -3.83 15.86
CA ASP A 162 -7.96 -2.53 15.85
C ASP A 162 -7.77 -1.99 17.29
N GLU A 163 -7.11 -0.84 17.46
CA GLU A 163 -6.83 -0.27 18.79
C GLU A 163 -8.11 0.11 19.56
N LEU A 164 -9.22 0.31 18.86
CA LEU A 164 -10.55 0.59 19.42
C LEU A 164 -11.33 -0.71 19.73
N GLY A 165 -10.75 -1.87 19.47
CA GLY A 165 -11.36 -3.17 19.65
C GLY A 165 -12.42 -3.50 18.60
N GLN A 166 -12.45 -2.82 17.45
CA GLN A 166 -13.29 -3.19 16.32
C GLN A 166 -12.62 -4.32 15.52
N PRO A 167 -13.39 -5.28 14.98
CA PRO A 167 -12.85 -6.28 14.07
C PRO A 167 -12.25 -5.60 12.83
N MET A 168 -11.01 -5.93 12.50
CA MET A 168 -10.37 -5.46 11.26
C MET A 168 -10.97 -6.15 10.03
N ILE A 169 -10.93 -5.47 8.89
CA ILE A 169 -11.32 -6.07 7.61
C ILE A 169 -10.10 -6.70 6.93
N LEU A 170 -10.28 -7.86 6.29
CA LEU A 170 -9.25 -8.43 5.42
C LEU A 170 -9.12 -7.54 4.18
N LEU A 171 -7.96 -6.93 3.94
CA LEU A 171 -7.71 -6.17 2.72
C LEU A 171 -7.24 -7.10 1.59
N ALA A 172 -6.31 -8.00 1.90
CA ALA A 172 -5.76 -8.95 0.95
C ALA A 172 -5.33 -10.26 1.61
N GLN A 173 -5.48 -11.34 0.87
CA GLN A 173 -4.94 -12.65 1.18
C GLN A 173 -4.23 -13.21 -0.05
N VAL A 174 -2.99 -13.66 0.12
CA VAL A 174 -2.17 -14.28 -0.93
C VAL A 174 -1.78 -15.68 -0.48
N ASN A 175 -2.23 -16.68 -1.22
CA ASN A 175 -1.77 -18.05 -1.08
C ASN A 175 -0.61 -18.28 -2.04
N PHE A 176 0.61 -18.35 -1.51
CA PHE A 176 1.81 -18.50 -2.33
C PHE A 176 1.86 -19.81 -3.14
N ALA A 177 1.04 -20.81 -2.78
CA ALA A 177 0.92 -22.04 -3.56
C ALA A 177 0.16 -21.85 -4.90
N GLU A 178 -0.56 -20.73 -5.07
CA GLU A 178 -1.31 -20.39 -6.29
C GLU A 178 -0.50 -19.55 -7.28
N ALA A 179 0.67 -19.08 -6.87
CA ALA A 179 1.53 -18.22 -7.66
C ALA A 179 2.75 -19.00 -8.22
N PRO A 180 3.29 -18.58 -9.38
CA PRO A 180 4.63 -19.00 -9.79
C PRO A 180 5.67 -18.68 -8.72
N ALA A 181 6.70 -19.52 -8.60
CA ALA A 181 7.78 -19.28 -7.65
C ALA A 181 8.56 -18.01 -7.99
N LEU A 182 8.74 -17.13 -7.01
CA LEU A 182 9.54 -15.92 -7.11
C LEU A 182 10.52 -15.88 -5.93
N PRO A 183 11.77 -16.36 -6.05
CA PRO A 183 12.73 -16.24 -4.96
C PRO A 183 13.02 -14.76 -4.60
N PRO A 184 13.13 -14.39 -3.32
CA PRO A 184 13.14 -15.23 -2.12
C PRO A 184 11.75 -15.41 -1.44
N TYR A 185 10.65 -15.11 -2.14
CA TYR A 185 9.29 -15.23 -1.60
C TYR A 185 8.92 -16.70 -1.33
N PRO A 186 8.03 -16.97 -0.36
CA PRO A 186 7.56 -18.34 -0.12
C PRO A 186 6.90 -18.93 -1.36
N THR A 187 6.96 -20.25 -1.49
CA THR A 187 6.24 -21.02 -2.51
C THR A 187 4.97 -21.68 -1.96
N ALA A 188 4.69 -21.47 -0.68
CA ALA A 188 3.55 -22.02 0.04
C ALA A 188 3.27 -21.16 1.28
N GLY A 189 2.07 -21.33 1.84
CA GLY A 189 1.58 -20.55 2.96
C GLY A 189 0.72 -19.37 2.51
N ILE A 190 -0.04 -18.84 3.46
CA ILE A 190 -1.02 -17.78 3.24
C ILE A 190 -0.57 -16.53 3.98
N LEU A 191 -0.30 -15.45 3.24
CA LEU A 191 -0.05 -14.11 3.74
C LEU A 191 -1.36 -13.33 3.76
N GLN A 192 -1.63 -12.62 4.85
CA GLN A 192 -2.84 -11.81 5.01
C GLN A 192 -2.48 -10.42 5.51
N LEU A 193 -3.21 -9.43 5.01
CA LEU A 193 -3.19 -8.06 5.48
C LEU A 193 -4.60 -7.69 5.93
N PHE A 194 -4.73 -7.35 7.21
CA PHE A 194 -5.92 -6.79 7.82
C PHE A 194 -5.69 -5.32 8.15
N VAL A 195 -6.72 -4.50 8.02
CA VAL A 195 -6.66 -3.05 8.26
C VAL A 195 -7.86 -2.61 9.10
N SER A 196 -7.70 -1.54 9.87
CA SER A 196 -8.81 -0.91 10.57
C SER A 196 -9.90 -0.48 9.58
N PRO A 197 -11.20 -0.65 9.92
CA PRO A 197 -12.30 -0.14 9.10
C PRO A 197 -12.39 1.39 9.08
N THR A 198 -11.77 2.10 10.04
CA THR A 198 -11.91 3.55 10.22
C THR A 198 -10.59 4.31 10.30
N GLU A 199 -9.51 3.71 10.81
CA GLU A 199 -8.24 4.39 11.05
C GLU A 199 -7.27 4.25 9.86
N TRP A 200 -7.41 5.13 8.87
CA TRP A 200 -6.60 5.12 7.64
C TRP A 200 -5.48 6.17 7.61
N VAL A 201 -5.52 7.16 8.49
CA VAL A 201 -4.65 8.35 8.41
C VAL A 201 -3.23 8.07 8.90
N GLU A 202 -3.10 7.52 10.11
CA GLU A 202 -1.80 7.27 10.73
C GLU A 202 -1.15 5.98 10.19
N MET A 203 -1.94 5.09 9.55
CA MET A 203 -1.48 3.83 8.94
C MET A 203 -0.81 2.84 9.92
N ASP A 204 -0.98 3.05 11.22
CA ASP A 204 -0.38 2.21 12.26
C ASP A 204 -1.29 1.04 12.68
N ASP A 205 -2.58 1.09 12.34
CA ASP A 205 -3.58 0.11 12.78
C ASP A 205 -3.86 -0.96 11.70
N TYR A 206 -2.92 -1.90 11.60
CA TYR A 206 -2.98 -3.04 10.68
C TYR A 206 -2.48 -4.32 11.37
N CYS A 207 -2.84 -5.47 10.79
CA CYS A 207 -2.34 -6.76 11.24
C CYS A 207 -1.90 -7.60 10.04
N VAL A 208 -0.67 -8.12 10.10
CA VAL A 208 -0.11 -9.02 9.09
C VAL A 208 0.00 -10.41 9.70
N LEU A 209 -0.67 -11.39 9.07
CA LEU A 209 -0.57 -12.79 9.44
C LEU A 209 0.10 -13.59 8.32
N PHE A 210 0.93 -14.55 8.71
CA PHE A 210 1.45 -15.55 7.79
C PHE A 210 1.23 -16.95 8.35
N HIS A 211 0.45 -17.74 7.63
CA HIS A 211 0.18 -19.13 7.95
C HIS A 211 1.03 -20.03 7.03
N PRO A 212 2.11 -20.65 7.53
CA PRO A 212 2.97 -21.49 6.69
C PRO A 212 2.27 -22.78 6.22
N ASP A 213 1.20 -23.19 6.92
CA ASP A 213 0.37 -24.33 6.60
C ASP A 213 -1.10 -23.90 6.46
N SER A 214 -1.72 -24.32 5.35
CA SER A 214 -3.12 -24.06 5.00
C SER A 214 -4.02 -25.30 5.12
N ALA A 215 -3.51 -26.41 5.67
CA ALA A 215 -4.25 -27.65 5.85
C ALA A 215 -5.01 -27.74 7.19
N ALA A 216 -4.80 -26.80 8.11
CA ALA A 216 -5.49 -26.80 9.40
C ALA A 216 -6.98 -26.48 9.22
N GLU A 217 -7.81 -26.96 10.14
CA GLU A 217 -9.23 -26.63 10.16
C GLU A 217 -9.41 -25.12 10.38
N ALA A 218 -10.10 -24.47 9.44
CA ALA A 218 -10.35 -23.04 9.48
C ALA A 218 -11.68 -22.73 10.18
N GLN A 219 -11.71 -21.64 10.93
CA GLN A 219 -12.96 -21.11 11.46
C GLN A 219 -13.84 -20.57 10.32
N THR A 220 -15.16 -20.71 10.47
CA THR A 220 -16.16 -20.33 9.45
C THR A 220 -17.15 -19.29 9.95
N TYR A 221 -17.04 -18.87 11.21
CA TYR A 221 -17.95 -17.92 11.84
C TYR A 221 -17.42 -16.50 11.68
N PHE A 222 -18.03 -15.74 10.76
CA PHE A 222 -17.65 -14.35 10.43
C PHE A 222 -18.84 -13.39 10.53
N SER A 223 -19.94 -13.76 11.18
CA SER A 223 -21.16 -12.93 11.26
C SER A 223 -20.99 -11.61 12.03
N PHE A 224 -19.88 -11.45 12.75
CA PHE A 224 -19.48 -10.19 13.38
C PHE A 224 -18.93 -9.18 12.36
N LEU A 225 -18.57 -9.61 11.14
CA LEU A 225 -18.18 -8.73 10.05
C LEU A 225 -19.44 -8.15 9.40
N THR A 226 -19.91 -7.03 9.94
CA THR A 226 -21.11 -6.35 9.42
C THR A 226 -20.77 -5.48 8.21
N PRO A 227 -21.75 -5.19 7.33
CA PRO A 227 -21.53 -4.30 6.18
C PRO A 227 -20.98 -2.91 6.54
N ASP A 228 -21.31 -2.40 7.74
CA ASP A 228 -20.84 -1.09 8.20
C ASP A 228 -19.32 -1.02 8.38
N LEU A 229 -18.64 -2.14 8.66
CA LEU A 229 -17.17 -2.19 8.75
C LEU A 229 -16.50 -1.91 7.39
N TYR A 230 -17.21 -2.12 6.29
CA TYR A 230 -16.69 -1.93 4.94
C TYR A 230 -17.07 -0.56 4.34
N ALA A 231 -17.78 0.29 5.09
CA ALA A 231 -18.29 1.56 4.58
C ALA A 231 -17.19 2.50 4.04
N ASN A 232 -15.98 2.42 4.60
CA ASN A 232 -14.81 3.18 4.16
C ASN A 232 -13.72 2.29 3.53
N SER A 233 -14.07 1.05 3.16
CA SER A 233 -13.11 0.16 2.49
C SER A 233 -12.69 0.76 1.15
N PRO A 234 -11.38 0.77 0.81
CA PRO A 234 -10.93 1.18 -0.51
C PRO A 234 -11.26 0.14 -1.58
N ILE A 235 -11.74 -1.04 -1.21
CA ILE A 235 -12.15 -2.09 -2.14
C ILE A 235 -13.68 -2.26 -2.00
N ASN A 236 -14.40 -2.24 -3.11
CA ASN A 236 -15.87 -2.27 -3.10
C ASN A 236 -16.45 -3.69 -3.08
N VAL A 237 -15.74 -4.65 -3.68
CA VAL A 237 -16.21 -6.02 -3.89
C VAL A 237 -15.10 -7.04 -3.64
N GLU A 238 -15.47 -8.28 -3.34
CA GLU A 238 -14.49 -9.37 -3.24
C GLU A 238 -13.86 -9.63 -4.62
N HIS A 239 -12.55 -9.83 -4.66
CA HIS A 239 -11.84 -10.16 -5.89
C HIS A 239 -11.17 -11.53 -5.79
N THR A 240 -11.15 -12.26 -6.91
CA THR A 240 -10.20 -13.36 -7.12
C THR A 240 -8.87 -12.79 -7.63
N LEU A 241 -7.76 -13.43 -7.25
CA LEU A 241 -6.42 -13.04 -7.70
C LEU A 241 -5.83 -14.11 -8.63
N SER A 242 -5.18 -13.66 -9.70
CA SER A 242 -4.35 -14.52 -10.56
C SER A 242 -2.96 -13.91 -10.75
N PHE A 243 -1.97 -14.79 -10.95
CA PHE A 243 -0.56 -14.42 -10.92
C PHE A 243 0.14 -14.80 -12.21
N SER A 244 1.01 -13.93 -12.70
CA SER A 244 1.91 -14.24 -13.81
C SER A 244 3.30 -13.66 -13.54
N LEU A 245 4.34 -14.40 -13.92
CA LEU A 245 5.71 -13.93 -13.81
C LEU A 245 5.97 -12.86 -14.87
N ALA A 246 6.60 -11.77 -14.47
CA ALA A 246 7.02 -10.68 -15.35
C ALA A 246 8.36 -10.13 -14.88
N THR A 247 8.97 -9.29 -15.71
CA THR A 247 10.28 -8.68 -15.46
C THR A 247 10.20 -7.18 -15.72
N GLU A 248 10.89 -6.40 -14.89
CA GLU A 248 11.06 -4.96 -15.03
C GLU A 248 12.53 -4.56 -14.79
N TYR A 249 12.93 -3.37 -15.24
CA TYR A 249 14.34 -2.96 -15.33
C TYR A 249 14.64 -1.67 -14.55
N GLY A 250 13.81 -1.37 -13.56
CA GLY A 250 13.90 -0.15 -12.77
C GLY A 250 12.52 0.37 -12.37
N GLY A 251 12.53 1.34 -11.47
CA GLY A 251 11.32 2.09 -11.16
C GLY A 251 11.58 3.50 -10.69
N ALA A 252 11.01 4.46 -11.43
CA ALA A 252 11.33 5.89 -11.29
C ALA A 252 11.13 6.40 -9.86
N GLU A 253 10.10 5.89 -9.19
CA GLU A 253 9.69 6.32 -7.84
C GLU A 253 10.32 5.48 -6.71
N ASP A 254 10.94 4.32 -7.02
CA ASP A 254 11.52 3.44 -6.00
C ASP A 254 12.92 3.90 -5.60
N CYS A 255 13.17 4.09 -4.29
CA CYS A 255 14.43 4.63 -3.82
C CYS A 255 15.65 3.76 -4.14
N ARG A 256 15.47 2.46 -4.42
CA ARG A 256 16.53 1.52 -4.82
C ARG A 256 16.97 1.73 -6.27
N PHE A 257 16.17 2.42 -7.10
CA PHE A 257 16.49 2.73 -8.48
C PHE A 257 17.23 4.07 -8.57
N GLN A 258 18.56 4.00 -8.70
CA GLN A 258 19.43 5.19 -8.76
C GLN A 258 20.37 5.11 -9.96
N PRO A 259 19.85 5.10 -11.20
CA PRO A 259 20.69 4.99 -12.39
C PRO A 259 21.52 6.27 -12.60
N ASP A 260 22.70 6.09 -13.20
CA ASP A 260 23.57 7.15 -13.68
C ASP A 260 23.56 7.19 -15.22
N LEU A 261 22.66 8.00 -15.77
CA LEU A 261 22.44 8.12 -17.21
C LEU A 261 23.32 9.25 -17.77
N GLY A 262 24.61 8.96 -17.90
CA GLY A 262 25.61 9.88 -18.45
C GLY A 262 25.90 11.07 -17.52
N GLY A 263 26.15 10.79 -16.23
CA GLY A 263 26.39 11.78 -15.18
C GLY A 263 25.11 12.42 -14.63
N LYS A 264 23.93 11.84 -14.90
CA LYS A 264 22.62 12.40 -14.55
C LYS A 264 21.75 11.36 -13.86
N SER A 265 21.03 11.79 -12.82
CA SER A 265 19.93 10.99 -12.25
C SER A 265 18.78 10.85 -13.25
N TYR A 266 17.88 9.90 -13.00
CA TYR A 266 16.68 9.64 -13.82
C TYR A 266 15.96 10.93 -14.25
N TYR A 267 15.43 11.73 -13.31
CA TYR A 267 14.68 12.95 -13.65
C TYR A 267 15.53 14.03 -14.33
N LYS A 268 16.84 14.09 -14.06
CA LYS A 268 17.74 15.03 -14.76
C LYS A 268 17.95 14.61 -16.21
N TYR A 269 18.12 13.31 -16.46
CA TYR A 269 18.25 12.77 -17.80
C TYR A 269 16.93 12.90 -18.59
N LEU A 270 15.80 12.57 -17.98
CA LEU A 270 14.46 12.71 -18.55
C LEU A 270 14.23 14.13 -19.10
N ARG A 271 14.64 15.18 -18.37
CA ARG A 271 14.51 16.58 -18.82
C ARG A 271 15.37 16.97 -20.03
N THR A 272 16.34 16.14 -20.40
CA THR A 272 17.18 16.36 -21.59
C THR A 272 16.62 15.73 -22.86
N LEU A 273 15.64 14.83 -22.71
CA LEU A 273 15.06 14.08 -23.81
C LEU A 273 13.95 14.86 -24.53
N PRO A 274 13.77 14.66 -25.84
CA PRO A 274 12.54 15.03 -26.56
C PRO A 274 11.29 14.38 -25.93
N GLU A 275 10.11 14.98 -26.15
CA GLU A 275 8.85 14.54 -25.55
C GLU A 275 8.54 13.05 -25.76
N GLU A 276 8.68 12.53 -26.98
CA GLU A 276 8.46 11.12 -27.31
C GLU A 276 9.36 10.18 -26.50
N GLN A 277 10.66 10.50 -26.38
CA GLN A 277 11.61 9.70 -25.60
C GLN A 277 11.37 9.82 -24.09
N ARG A 278 10.81 10.95 -23.64
CA ARG A 278 10.40 11.10 -22.24
C ARG A 278 9.25 10.18 -21.90
N GLU A 279 8.22 10.16 -22.73
CA GLU A 279 7.07 9.26 -22.55
C GLU A 279 7.52 7.80 -22.61
N GLU A 280 8.41 7.44 -23.53
CA GLU A 280 8.95 6.10 -23.64
C GLU A 280 9.77 5.69 -22.40
N LEU A 281 10.62 6.57 -21.86
CA LEU A 281 11.38 6.31 -20.63
C LEU A 281 10.47 6.23 -19.40
N ASP A 282 9.51 7.16 -19.27
CA ASP A 282 8.54 7.16 -18.18
C ASP A 282 7.69 5.89 -18.19
N GLN A 283 7.24 5.43 -19.36
CA GLN A 283 6.52 4.17 -19.49
C GLN A 283 7.40 2.96 -19.18
N TYR A 284 8.65 2.96 -19.63
CA TYR A 284 9.62 1.88 -19.37
C TYR A 284 9.92 1.70 -17.87
N CYS A 285 9.95 2.81 -17.12
CA CYS A 285 10.17 2.85 -15.68
C CYS A 285 8.90 3.04 -14.85
N CYS A 286 7.71 2.82 -15.44
CA CYS A 286 6.43 2.90 -14.73
C CYS A 286 6.08 1.53 -14.15
N ASN A 287 5.90 1.49 -12.84
CA ASN A 287 5.71 0.26 -12.06
C ASN A 287 4.32 0.18 -11.42
N ALA A 288 3.34 0.89 -11.99
CA ALA A 288 1.95 0.88 -11.54
C ALA A 288 1.30 -0.51 -11.69
N GLY A 289 0.13 -0.67 -11.07
CA GLY A 289 -0.68 -1.88 -11.07
C GLY A 289 -0.40 -2.82 -9.89
N HIS A 290 -1.24 -3.85 -9.78
CA HIS A 290 -1.17 -4.83 -8.71
C HIS A 290 0.02 -5.78 -8.88
N LYS A 291 0.84 -5.96 -7.84
CA LYS A 291 2.01 -6.86 -7.91
C LYS A 291 2.52 -7.38 -6.57
N ILE A 292 3.34 -8.43 -6.64
CA ILE A 292 4.21 -8.91 -5.55
C ILE A 292 5.66 -8.80 -6.02
N GLY A 293 6.53 -8.26 -5.17
CA GLY A 293 7.92 -7.99 -5.52
C GLY A 293 8.09 -6.81 -6.46
N GLY A 294 9.22 -6.81 -7.17
CA GLY A 294 9.61 -5.71 -8.05
C GLY A 294 9.99 -4.42 -7.33
N TYR A 295 9.94 -3.32 -8.06
CA TYR A 295 10.00 -1.92 -7.68
C TYR A 295 8.59 -1.41 -7.38
N ALA A 296 8.51 -0.65 -6.28
CA ALA A 296 7.29 -0.02 -5.85
C ALA A 296 7.03 1.26 -6.66
N TYR A 297 5.77 1.48 -7.00
CA TYR A 297 5.29 2.77 -7.48
C TYR A 297 4.77 3.60 -6.29
N PHE A 298 4.71 4.92 -6.41
CA PHE A 298 4.16 5.79 -5.37
C PHE A 298 3.41 6.95 -6.04
N ALA A 299 2.29 7.38 -5.47
CA ALA A 299 1.61 8.60 -5.92
C ALA A 299 2.35 9.85 -5.44
N GLN A 300 3.04 9.76 -4.30
CA GLN A 300 3.77 10.86 -3.68
C GLN A 300 5.28 10.63 -3.73
N ARG A 301 5.87 10.11 -2.65
CA ARG A 301 7.31 9.88 -2.52
C ARG A 301 7.55 8.65 -1.68
N ASP A 302 8.50 7.82 -2.13
CA ASP A 302 8.93 6.65 -1.39
C ASP A 302 9.34 6.97 0.07
N PRO A 303 8.60 6.47 1.08
CA PRO A 303 8.89 6.74 2.48
C PRO A 303 10.19 6.07 2.94
N ARG A 304 10.67 5.03 2.24
CA ARG A 304 11.93 4.33 2.57
C ARG A 304 13.14 5.24 2.31
N ALA A 305 13.04 6.18 1.38
CA ALA A 305 14.10 7.15 1.10
C ALA A 305 14.39 8.09 2.29
N ALA A 306 13.43 8.29 3.19
CA ALA A 306 13.59 9.13 4.37
C ALA A 306 14.14 8.36 5.59
N THR A 307 14.09 7.03 5.56
CA THR A 307 14.42 6.17 6.71
C THR A 307 15.53 5.19 6.33
N ALA A 308 16.77 5.49 6.72
CA ALA A 308 17.94 4.69 6.33
C ALA A 308 17.83 3.19 6.66
N SER A 309 17.18 2.82 7.77
CA SER A 309 16.97 1.42 8.14
C SER A 309 16.00 0.66 7.24
N ARG A 310 15.12 1.37 6.51
CA ARG A 310 14.12 0.82 5.59
C ARG A 310 14.49 0.96 4.11
N ALA A 311 15.62 1.60 3.80
CA ALA A 311 16.04 1.93 2.43
C ALA A 311 16.18 0.71 1.50
N ASN A 312 16.35 -0.48 2.07
CA ASN A 312 16.47 -1.75 1.34
C ASN A 312 15.25 -2.66 1.49
N ASP A 313 14.18 -2.20 2.15
CA ASP A 313 12.98 -3.01 2.33
C ASP A 313 12.31 -3.29 0.99
N VAL A 314 11.80 -4.52 0.85
CA VAL A 314 11.23 -5.06 -0.39
C VAL A 314 9.72 -5.17 -0.28
N GLN A 315 9.04 -5.14 -1.42
CA GLN A 315 7.59 -5.16 -1.51
C GLN A 315 7.04 -6.58 -1.43
N LEU A 316 6.14 -6.83 -0.48
CA LEU A 316 5.33 -8.05 -0.41
C LEU A 316 4.07 -7.95 -1.26
N LEU A 317 3.45 -6.77 -1.33
CA LEU A 317 2.22 -6.55 -2.07
C LEU A 317 2.13 -5.07 -2.46
N GLN A 318 1.63 -4.80 -3.65
CA GLN A 318 1.15 -3.50 -4.11
C GLN A 318 -0.26 -3.67 -4.65
N LEU A 319 -1.19 -2.85 -4.17
CA LEU A 319 -2.57 -2.77 -4.64
C LEU A 319 -2.78 -1.35 -5.17
N ASP A 320 -3.03 -1.24 -6.46
CA ASP A 320 -3.25 0.03 -7.14
C ASP A 320 -4.74 0.35 -7.24
N SER A 321 -5.10 1.62 -7.43
CA SER A 321 -6.49 1.96 -7.72
C SER A 321 -6.90 1.49 -9.13
N ASP A 322 -8.12 0.97 -9.25
CA ASP A 322 -8.78 0.61 -10.50
C ASP A 322 -10.29 0.94 -10.43
N GLU A 323 -11.14 0.21 -11.16
CA GLU A 323 -12.59 0.47 -11.19
C GLU A 323 -13.28 0.12 -9.86
N GLU A 324 -12.84 -0.93 -9.17
CA GLU A 324 -13.45 -1.44 -7.94
C GLU A 324 -12.56 -1.27 -6.70
N ILE A 325 -11.36 -0.72 -6.90
CA ILE A 325 -10.36 -0.42 -5.88
C ILE A 325 -10.02 1.07 -5.97
N SER A 326 -10.15 1.82 -4.90
CA SER A 326 -9.94 3.26 -4.86
C SER A 326 -9.31 3.67 -3.53
N PHE A 327 -8.01 3.94 -3.55
CA PHE A 327 -7.28 4.49 -2.42
C PHE A 327 -7.23 6.02 -2.54
N GLY A 328 -8.13 6.73 -1.85
CA GLY A 328 -8.19 8.20 -1.90
C GLY A 328 -8.37 8.73 -3.33
N ASP A 329 -7.61 9.77 -3.70
CA ASP A 329 -7.62 10.33 -5.06
C ASP A 329 -6.60 9.61 -5.96
N SER A 330 -6.98 8.41 -6.45
CA SER A 330 -6.15 7.59 -7.36
C SER A 330 -4.80 7.18 -6.77
N GLY A 331 -4.80 6.75 -5.51
CA GLY A 331 -3.64 6.26 -4.79
C GLY A 331 -3.41 4.77 -4.89
N LEU A 332 -2.54 4.27 -4.03
CA LEU A 332 -2.19 2.86 -3.93
C LEU A 332 -1.69 2.49 -2.54
N ALA A 333 -1.72 1.20 -2.25
CA ALA A 333 -1.28 0.64 -0.98
C ALA A 333 -0.20 -0.42 -1.16
N HIS A 334 0.62 -0.57 -0.14
CA HIS A 334 1.78 -1.42 -0.10
C HIS A 334 1.87 -2.20 1.20
N LEU A 335 2.46 -3.39 1.09
CA LEU A 335 3.03 -4.11 2.21
C LEU A 335 4.53 -4.27 1.95
N PHE A 336 5.37 -3.78 2.85
CA PHE A 336 6.83 -3.89 2.76
C PHE A 336 7.40 -4.78 3.85
N ILE A 337 8.60 -5.30 3.64
CA ILE A 337 9.33 -6.11 4.62
C ILE A 337 10.85 -5.98 4.43
N ASN A 338 11.60 -6.15 5.52
CA ASN A 338 13.04 -6.29 5.43
C ASN A 338 13.45 -7.58 4.68
N PRO A 339 14.48 -7.56 3.80
CA PRO A 339 14.89 -8.74 3.04
C PRO A 339 15.30 -9.94 3.90
N THR A 340 15.97 -9.72 5.03
CA THR A 340 16.37 -10.79 5.95
C THR A 340 15.13 -11.38 6.62
N ALA A 341 14.19 -10.53 7.05
CA ALA A 341 12.92 -10.99 7.62
C ALA A 341 12.10 -11.81 6.62
N LEU A 342 12.08 -11.45 5.34
CA LEU A 342 11.45 -12.24 4.28
C LEU A 342 12.07 -13.64 4.16
N GLN A 343 13.40 -13.72 4.10
CA GLN A 343 14.11 -14.99 4.02
C GLN A 343 13.85 -15.89 5.25
N GLU A 344 13.77 -15.29 6.43
CA GLU A 344 13.48 -15.96 7.70
C GLU A 344 11.97 -16.19 7.94
N ARG A 345 11.10 -15.78 7.00
CA ARG A 345 9.63 -15.85 7.11
C ARG A 345 9.06 -15.12 8.33
N ARG A 346 9.70 -14.04 8.74
CA ARG A 346 9.30 -13.17 9.86
C ARG A 346 8.38 -12.05 9.39
N PHE A 347 7.18 -12.44 8.95
CA PHE A 347 6.15 -11.51 8.45
C PHE A 347 5.57 -10.59 9.54
N ASP A 348 5.85 -10.87 10.82
CA ASP A 348 5.60 -9.95 11.94
C ASP A 348 6.38 -8.63 11.84
N GLN A 349 7.38 -8.56 10.96
CA GLN A 349 8.16 -7.34 10.66
C GLN A 349 7.70 -6.62 9.40
N ALA A 350 6.68 -7.13 8.71
CA ALA A 350 6.11 -6.42 7.57
C ALA A 350 5.32 -5.19 8.04
N TYR A 351 5.24 -4.16 7.21
CA TYR A 351 4.52 -2.94 7.53
C TYR A 351 3.71 -2.43 6.33
N PHE A 352 2.53 -1.91 6.66
CA PHE A 352 1.60 -1.32 5.71
C PHE A 352 1.97 0.14 5.41
N TYR A 353 1.68 0.58 4.19
CA TYR A 353 1.80 1.97 3.77
C TYR A 353 0.83 2.23 2.61
N TRP A 354 0.23 3.41 2.54
CA TRP A 354 -0.52 3.82 1.36
C TRP A 354 -0.35 5.33 1.13
N ASP A 355 -0.52 5.77 -0.11
CA ASP A 355 -0.53 7.18 -0.48
C ASP A 355 -1.53 7.46 -1.60
N CYS A 356 -1.85 8.73 -1.82
CA CYS A 356 -2.68 9.20 -2.93
C CYS A 356 -2.26 10.61 -3.40
N CYS A 357 -2.84 11.08 -4.50
CA CYS A 357 -2.48 12.35 -5.14
C CYS A 357 -2.79 13.61 -4.32
#